data_AF-D9WCJ3-F1
#
_entry.id   AF-D9WCJ3-F1
#
_cell.length_a   1.000
_cell.length_b   1.000
_cell.length_c   1.000
_cell.angle_alpha   90.00
_cell.angle_beta   90.00
_cell.angle_gamma   90.00
#
_symmetry.space_group_name_H-M   'P 1'
#
loop_
_entity.id
_entity.type
_entity.pdbx_description
1 polymer ?
#
loop_
_entity_poly.entity_id
_entity_poly.type
_entity_poly.pdbx_seq_one_letter_code
_entity_poly.pdbx_strand_id
1 'polypeptide(L)'
;MTHRSGCAAGRRGRWARTRTGRSTTTWASTTSAGCGACWWTARDRMPELLARRRGAGVLRGGQAVRGGVGSGTLGALPNEYLHYYYFNREAVASIRQAATTRGEFLREQQARFYETARTADGGALAAWERTRLERETTYLAASREASGGWERDSCDLDGGGYDRIALAIMRAIARDERTTLILNVGNRTAVPGLDADAVVEVPCLVDAGGARPMATGAVAPDQLGLMLSLKAVERSTIEAAEAVGAVGASDTSVGGAARSAALRALALHPLVDSVNVAGRILDAAGYRR
;
A
#
# COMPACT_ATOMS: atom_id res chain seq x y z
N MET A 1 41.23 -13.75 -20.01
CA MET A 1 40.64 -12.65 -20.81
C MET A 1 39.12 -12.68 -20.63
N THR A 2 38.57 -12.38 -19.45
CA THR A 2 38.15 -11.04 -18.98
C THR A 2 37.44 -10.20 -20.04
N HIS A 3 36.11 -10.28 -20.06
CA HIS A 3 35.27 -9.13 -20.39
C HIS A 3 34.21 -8.95 -19.29
N ARG A 4 34.59 -8.17 -18.26
CA ARG A 4 33.66 -7.49 -17.37
C ARG A 4 33.17 -6.25 -18.11
N SER A 5 31.91 -6.21 -18.50
CA SER A 5 31.23 -4.97 -18.87
C SER A 5 30.84 -4.24 -17.59
N GLY A 6 31.79 -3.47 -17.04
CA GLY A 6 31.53 -2.52 -15.98
C GLY A 6 30.60 -1.43 -16.48
N CYS A 7 29.46 -1.25 -15.81
CA CYS A 7 28.58 -0.11 -16.08
C CYS A 7 29.29 1.14 -15.58
N ALA A 8 29.61 2.03 -16.52
CA ALA A 8 30.39 3.23 -16.32
C ALA A 8 29.78 4.13 -15.24
N ALA A 9 30.58 4.39 -14.21
CA ALA A 9 30.45 5.57 -13.39
C ALA A 9 30.44 6.81 -14.31
N GLY A 10 29.43 7.67 -14.17
CA GLY A 10 29.46 9.00 -14.78
C GLY A 10 28.33 9.35 -15.72
N ARG A 11 27.08 9.24 -15.28
CA ARG A 11 26.04 10.24 -15.60
C ARG A 11 25.22 10.47 -14.35
N ARG A 12 25.76 11.30 -13.45
CA ARG A 12 24.98 11.93 -12.38
C ARG A 12 23.89 12.73 -13.09
N GLY A 13 22.67 12.20 -13.11
CA GLY A 13 21.45 12.99 -13.24
C GLY A 13 21.37 13.91 -12.03
N ARG A 14 22.21 14.94 -12.06
CA ARG A 14 22.22 16.05 -11.12
C ARG A 14 20.88 16.71 -11.34
N TRP A 15 19.89 16.38 -10.50
CA TRP A 15 18.77 17.30 -10.28
C TRP A 15 19.45 18.59 -9.81
N ALA A 16 19.63 19.51 -10.77
CA ALA A 16 20.17 20.81 -10.49
C ALA A 16 19.28 21.38 -9.39
N ARG A 17 19.86 21.58 -8.20
CA ARG A 17 19.34 22.52 -7.22
C ARG A 17 19.23 23.86 -7.94
N THR A 18 18.06 24.08 -8.53
CA THR A 18 17.64 25.36 -9.09
C THR A 18 16.60 25.90 -8.13
N ARG A 19 16.91 27.10 -7.66
CA ARG A 19 16.24 27.93 -6.67
C ARG A 19 14.70 27.83 -6.66
N THR A 20 14.17 27.71 -5.43
CA THR A 20 12.91 28.33 -4.93
C THR A 20 11.56 27.85 -5.47
N GLY A 21 11.32 26.53 -5.60
CA GLY A 21 9.96 26.00 -5.76
C GLY A 21 9.69 24.81 -4.85
N ARG A 22 8.65 24.86 -4.00
CA ARG A 22 8.14 23.67 -3.28
C ARG A 22 7.22 22.89 -4.21
N SER A 23 7.48 21.59 -4.40
CA SER A 23 6.49 20.65 -4.94
C SER A 23 5.57 20.18 -3.82
N THR A 24 4.27 20.17 -4.06
CA THR A 24 3.27 19.65 -3.11
C THR A 24 2.50 18.53 -3.80
N THR A 25 2.57 17.33 -3.26
CA THR A 25 1.78 16.19 -3.73
C THR A 25 0.54 16.08 -2.87
N THR A 26 -0.64 16.01 -3.49
CA THR A 26 -1.89 15.67 -2.80
C THR A 26 -2.08 14.16 -2.93
N TRP A 27 -2.27 13.48 -1.82
CA TRP A 27 -2.50 12.03 -1.78
C TRP A 27 -3.66 11.77 -0.82
N ALA A 28 -4.64 10.99 -1.24
CA ALA A 28 -5.72 10.56 -0.37
C ALA A 28 -5.96 9.07 -0.58
N SER A 29 -5.96 8.31 0.50
CA SER A 29 -6.31 6.89 0.48
C SER A 29 -7.01 6.45 1.75
N THR A 30 -7.80 5.39 1.61
CA THR A 30 -7.91 4.39 2.66
C THR A 30 -6.73 3.44 2.47
N THR A 31 -6.00 3.01 3.52
CA THR A 31 -4.76 2.20 3.41
C THR A 31 -4.79 1.22 2.24
N SER A 32 -3.81 1.33 1.33
CA SER A 32 -3.68 0.49 0.12
C SER A 32 -4.74 0.68 -0.98
N ALA A 33 -5.63 1.66 -0.88
CA ALA A 33 -6.63 2.03 -1.91
C ALA A 33 -6.58 3.54 -2.19
N GLY A 34 -5.42 4.00 -2.66
CA GLY A 34 -5.11 5.42 -2.81
C GLY A 34 -4.94 5.91 -4.24
N CYS A 35 -5.22 7.20 -4.43
CA CYS A 35 -4.91 7.94 -5.65
C CYS A 35 -4.21 9.27 -5.29
N GLY A 36 -3.25 9.67 -6.13
CA GLY A 36 -2.48 10.90 -5.94
C GLY A 36 -2.63 11.92 -7.07
N ALA A 37 -2.52 13.20 -6.73
CA ALA A 37 -2.38 14.37 -7.60
C ALA A 37 -1.07 15.12 -7.27
N CYS A 38 -0.46 15.83 -8.23
CA CYS A 38 0.86 16.45 -8.04
C CYS A 38 0.87 17.90 -8.52
N TRP A 39 1.27 18.81 -7.63
CA TRP A 39 1.31 20.25 -7.84
C TRP A 39 2.75 20.75 -7.74
N TRP A 40 3.14 21.64 -8.65
CA TRP A 40 4.41 22.36 -8.58
C TRP A 40 4.15 23.84 -8.81
N THR A 41 4.64 24.71 -7.92
CA THR A 41 4.40 26.17 -7.97
C THR A 41 2.90 26.51 -8.09
N ALA A 42 2.04 25.83 -7.30
CA ALA A 42 0.57 25.95 -7.33
C ALA A 42 -0.12 25.62 -8.67
N ARG A 43 0.62 25.11 -9.66
CA ARG A 43 0.09 24.61 -10.93
C ARG A 43 -0.07 23.10 -10.85
N ASP A 44 -1.22 22.60 -11.28
CA ASP A 44 -1.42 21.18 -11.48
C ASP A 44 -0.48 20.66 -12.57
N ARG A 45 0.38 19.70 -12.20
CA ARG A 45 1.32 19.04 -13.12
C ARG A 45 0.89 17.62 -13.44
N MET A 46 -0.22 17.13 -12.86
CA MET A 46 -0.72 15.79 -13.12
C MET A 46 -0.97 15.54 -14.61
N PRO A 47 -1.60 16.44 -15.40
CA PRO A 47 -1.76 16.23 -16.84
C PRO A 47 -0.42 16.04 -17.57
N GLU A 48 0.62 16.77 -17.17
CA GLU A 48 1.94 16.68 -17.79
C GLU A 48 2.68 15.40 -17.38
N LEU A 49 2.54 14.96 -16.12
CA LEU A 49 3.08 13.70 -15.63
C LEU A 49 2.42 12.50 -16.32
N LEU A 50 1.10 12.56 -16.50
CA LEU A 50 0.32 11.55 -17.22
C LEU A 50 0.66 11.52 -18.72
N ALA A 51 0.87 12.67 -19.34
CA ALA A 51 1.30 12.77 -20.74
C ALA A 51 2.71 12.20 -20.95
N ARG A 52 3.66 12.51 -20.07
CA ARG A 52 5.03 11.94 -20.12
C ARG A 52 5.05 10.43 -19.93
N ARG A 53 4.15 9.89 -19.10
CA ARG A 53 3.97 8.44 -18.91
C ARG A 53 3.64 7.68 -20.19
N ARG A 54 3.01 8.33 -21.19
CA ARG A 54 2.74 7.70 -22.50
C ARG A 54 3.99 7.57 -23.38
N GLY A 55 5.02 8.39 -23.16
CA GLY A 55 6.23 8.44 -24.00
C GLY A 55 7.52 7.95 -23.34
N ALA A 56 7.60 7.91 -22.01
CA ALA A 56 8.75 7.41 -21.27
C ALA A 56 8.27 6.52 -20.12
N GLY A 57 8.74 5.28 -20.10
CA GLY A 57 8.67 4.45 -18.90
C GLY A 57 9.36 5.17 -17.74
N VAL A 58 9.02 4.79 -16.51
CA VAL A 58 9.66 5.23 -15.26
C VAL A 58 9.06 6.48 -14.61
N LEU A 59 7.88 6.28 -13.97
CA LEU A 59 7.55 6.89 -12.68
C LEU A 59 7.07 5.78 -11.73
N ARG A 60 7.69 5.74 -10.55
CA ARG A 60 7.58 4.68 -9.52
C ARG A 60 6.21 4.68 -8.84
N GLY A 61 5.74 3.49 -8.43
CA GLY A 61 4.55 3.31 -7.57
C GLY A 61 3.19 3.09 -8.26
N GLY A 62 3.14 3.00 -9.60
CA GLY A 62 1.87 2.78 -10.33
C GLY A 62 2.01 1.83 -11.53
N GLN A 63 3.00 0.94 -11.50
CA GLN A 63 3.29 0.05 -12.63
C GLN A 63 2.33 -1.14 -12.71
N ALA A 64 1.74 -1.57 -11.58
CA ALA A 64 0.81 -2.72 -11.50
C ALA A 64 -0.51 -2.52 -12.27
N VAL A 65 -0.89 -1.28 -12.59
CA VAL A 65 -2.11 -0.96 -13.37
C VAL A 65 -1.70 -0.56 -14.80
N ARG A 66 -1.10 -1.49 -15.53
CA ARG A 66 -0.80 -1.34 -16.95
C ARG A 66 -1.57 -2.45 -17.67
N GLY A 67 -2.84 -2.21 -17.98
CA GLY A 67 -3.67 -3.24 -18.62
C GLY A 67 -5.10 -2.88 -19.02
N GLY A 68 -5.71 -1.79 -18.54
CA GLY A 68 -7.12 -1.54 -18.91
C GLY A 68 -7.67 -0.17 -18.56
N VAL A 69 -7.31 0.39 -17.41
CA VAL A 69 -7.67 1.76 -17.02
C VAL A 69 -6.39 2.53 -16.76
N GLY A 70 -5.81 3.11 -17.81
CA GLY A 70 -4.57 3.87 -17.68
C GLY A 70 -4.75 5.03 -16.69
N SER A 71 -3.68 5.45 -16.01
CA SER A 71 -3.68 6.63 -15.13
C SER A 71 -4.23 7.90 -15.80
N GLY A 72 -4.19 7.96 -17.14
CA GLY A 72 -4.83 9.03 -17.92
C GLY A 72 -6.35 9.03 -17.89
N THR A 73 -6.99 7.87 -17.75
CA THR A 73 -8.46 7.73 -17.63
C THR A 73 -8.93 8.05 -16.22
N LEU A 74 -8.16 7.64 -15.20
CA LEU A 74 -8.47 7.93 -13.79
C LEU A 74 -8.13 9.37 -13.38
N GLY A 75 -7.38 10.11 -14.21
CA GLY A 75 -6.90 11.46 -13.89
C GLY A 75 -5.93 11.51 -12.69
N ALA A 76 -5.48 10.37 -12.19
CA ALA A 76 -4.67 10.24 -10.99
C ALA A 76 -3.67 9.08 -11.10
N LEU A 77 -2.68 9.06 -10.22
CA LEU A 77 -1.77 7.92 -10.06
C LEU A 77 -2.35 6.95 -9.03
N PRO A 78 -2.82 5.76 -9.45
CA PRO A 78 -3.36 4.76 -8.53
C PRO A 78 -2.25 4.06 -7.75
N ASN A 79 -2.55 3.72 -6.50
CA ASN A 79 -1.77 2.78 -5.70
C ASN A 79 -1.75 1.40 -6.41
N GLU A 80 -0.61 0.72 -6.36
CA GLU A 80 -0.41 -0.60 -6.96
C GLU A 80 -1.39 -1.68 -6.47
N TYR A 81 -1.89 -1.56 -5.23
CA TYR A 81 -2.89 -2.48 -4.68
C TYR A 81 -4.27 -2.38 -5.34
N LEU A 82 -4.58 -1.28 -6.04
CA LEU A 82 -5.81 -1.18 -6.85
C LEU A 82 -5.86 -2.24 -7.97
N HIS A 83 -4.73 -2.86 -8.30
CA HIS A 83 -4.66 -4.05 -9.16
C HIS A 83 -5.64 -5.15 -8.72
N TYR A 84 -5.77 -5.44 -7.41
CA TYR A 84 -6.66 -6.50 -6.92
C TYR A 84 -8.15 -6.21 -7.13
N TYR A 85 -8.51 -4.93 -7.28
CA TYR A 85 -9.88 -4.48 -7.51
C TYR A 85 -10.18 -4.41 -9.02
N TYR A 86 -9.28 -3.83 -9.81
CA TYR A 86 -9.49 -3.63 -11.23
C TYR A 86 -9.23 -4.89 -12.08
N PHE A 87 -8.36 -5.79 -11.62
CA PHE A 87 -7.99 -7.03 -12.30
C PHE A 87 -8.21 -8.25 -11.38
N ASN A 88 -9.32 -8.23 -10.64
CA ASN A 88 -9.60 -9.25 -9.62
C ASN A 88 -9.56 -10.67 -10.18
N ARG A 89 -10.19 -10.90 -11.34
CA ARG A 89 -10.29 -12.24 -11.95
C ARG A 89 -8.92 -12.78 -12.34
N GLU A 90 -8.11 -11.94 -12.96
CA GLU A 90 -6.75 -12.23 -13.39
C GLU A 90 -5.84 -12.48 -12.19
N ALA A 91 -5.93 -11.63 -11.15
CA ALA A 91 -5.18 -11.79 -9.92
C ALA A 91 -5.52 -13.13 -9.22
N VAL A 92 -6.80 -13.47 -9.10
CA VAL A 92 -7.23 -14.74 -8.50
C VAL A 92 -6.77 -15.94 -9.32
N ALA A 93 -6.88 -15.89 -10.65
CA ALA A 93 -6.41 -16.96 -11.54
C ALA A 93 -4.90 -17.19 -11.39
N SER A 94 -4.12 -16.11 -11.39
CA SER A 94 -2.67 -16.15 -11.20
C SER A 94 -2.29 -16.72 -9.83
N ILE A 95 -2.94 -16.27 -8.75
CA ILE A 95 -2.71 -16.77 -7.39
C ILE A 95 -3.02 -18.27 -7.28
N ARG A 96 -4.08 -18.75 -7.93
CA ARG A 96 -4.46 -20.19 -7.91
C ARG A 96 -3.52 -21.08 -8.70
N GLN A 97 -2.87 -20.55 -9.73
CA GLN A 97 -1.92 -21.28 -10.56
C GLN A 97 -0.51 -21.28 -9.96
N ALA A 98 -0.22 -20.37 -9.03
CA ALA A 98 1.07 -20.30 -8.36
C ALA A 98 1.35 -21.58 -7.56
N ALA A 99 2.55 -22.14 -7.74
CA ALA A 99 2.97 -23.37 -7.05
C ALA A 99 3.06 -23.21 -5.53
N THR A 100 3.32 -21.99 -5.05
CA THR A 100 3.37 -21.65 -3.62
C THR A 100 2.69 -20.32 -3.37
N THR A 101 2.09 -20.19 -2.19
CA THR A 101 1.56 -18.91 -1.74
C THR A 101 2.69 -17.95 -1.35
N ARG A 102 2.39 -16.64 -1.36
CA ARG A 102 3.35 -15.64 -0.86
C ARG A 102 3.74 -15.90 0.60
N GLY A 103 2.81 -16.39 1.41
CA GLY A 103 3.04 -16.72 2.82
C GLY A 103 4.05 -17.87 2.99
N GLU A 104 3.89 -18.94 2.23
CA GLU A 104 4.83 -20.09 2.26
C GLU A 104 6.23 -19.68 1.80
N PHE A 105 6.33 -18.96 0.69
CA PHE A 105 7.59 -18.43 0.20
C PHE A 105 8.30 -17.58 1.25
N LEU A 106 7.59 -16.62 1.87
CA LEU A 106 8.19 -15.75 2.89
C LEU A 106 8.58 -16.52 4.14
N ARG A 107 7.78 -17.50 4.57
CA ARG A 107 8.11 -18.36 5.72
C ARG A 107 9.42 -19.11 5.49
N GLU A 108 9.56 -19.75 4.34
CA GLU A 108 10.77 -20.51 4.01
C GLU A 108 11.99 -19.60 3.91
N GLN A 109 11.86 -18.48 3.17
CA GLN A 109 12.94 -17.51 3.00
C GLN A 109 13.42 -16.91 4.33
N GLN A 110 12.48 -16.53 5.21
CA GLN A 110 12.81 -16.00 6.53
C GLN A 110 13.46 -17.07 7.43
N ALA A 111 12.98 -18.32 7.38
CA ALA A 111 13.60 -19.41 8.14
C ALA A 111 15.06 -19.63 7.72
N ARG A 112 15.35 -19.62 6.41
CA ARG A 112 16.73 -19.71 5.89
C ARG A 112 17.60 -18.54 6.38
N PHE A 113 17.05 -17.33 6.41
CA PHE A 113 17.75 -16.15 6.93
C PHE A 113 18.13 -16.35 8.40
N TYR A 114 17.19 -16.72 9.27
CA TYR A 114 17.47 -16.87 10.70
C TYR A 114 18.49 -17.98 10.99
N GLU A 115 18.44 -19.10 10.28
CA GLU A 115 19.44 -20.17 10.46
C GLU A 115 20.84 -19.72 10.02
N THR A 116 20.93 -19.00 8.91
CA THR A 116 22.19 -18.42 8.43
C THR A 116 22.71 -17.36 9.40
N ALA A 117 21.85 -16.47 9.88
CA ALA A 117 22.23 -15.39 10.78
C ALA A 117 22.72 -15.91 12.15
N ARG A 118 22.15 -17.02 12.63
CA ARG A 118 22.53 -17.66 13.91
C ARG A 118 23.95 -18.20 13.91
N THR A 119 24.45 -18.61 12.74
CA THR A 119 25.76 -19.28 12.58
C THR A 119 26.81 -18.39 11.92
N ALA A 120 26.43 -17.19 11.46
CA ALA A 120 27.32 -16.29 10.75
C ALA A 120 28.21 -15.49 11.72
N ASP A 121 29.52 -15.74 11.68
CA ASP A 121 30.51 -14.84 12.30
C ASP A 121 30.70 -13.59 11.43
N GLY A 122 30.13 -12.46 11.86
CA GLY A 122 30.19 -11.18 11.14
C GLY A 122 29.39 -11.09 9.81
N GLY A 123 28.80 -12.19 9.32
CA GLY A 123 28.11 -12.27 8.01
C GLY A 123 26.61 -11.95 8.01
N ALA A 124 26.00 -11.66 9.17
CA ALA A 124 24.55 -11.49 9.30
C ALA A 124 23.97 -10.35 8.45
N LEU A 125 24.69 -9.22 8.31
CA LEU A 125 24.24 -8.10 7.48
C LEU A 125 24.17 -8.47 6.00
N ALA A 126 25.18 -9.18 5.49
CA ALA A 126 25.17 -9.64 4.10
C ALA A 126 24.07 -10.69 3.86
N ALA A 127 23.80 -11.55 4.84
CA ALA A 127 22.65 -12.45 4.77
C ALA A 127 21.33 -11.68 4.71
N TRP A 128 21.15 -10.67 5.56
CA TRP A 128 19.97 -9.80 5.56
C TRP A 128 19.76 -9.08 4.23
N GLU A 129 20.79 -8.45 3.67
CA GLU A 129 20.66 -7.73 2.40
C GLU A 129 20.27 -8.65 1.25
N ARG A 130 20.80 -9.89 1.20
CA ARG A 130 20.38 -10.89 0.21
C ARG A 130 18.92 -11.28 0.38
N THR A 131 18.51 -11.61 1.61
CA THR A 131 17.13 -11.96 1.99
C THR A 131 16.15 -10.83 1.62
N ARG A 132 16.50 -9.58 1.96
CA ARG A 132 15.72 -8.39 1.62
C ARG A 132 15.62 -8.21 0.11
N LEU A 133 16.73 -8.33 -0.63
CA LEU A 133 16.75 -8.20 -2.08
C LEU A 133 15.87 -9.27 -2.76
N GLU A 134 15.95 -10.53 -2.30
CA GLU A 134 15.10 -11.63 -2.77
C GLU A 134 13.61 -11.29 -2.58
N ARG A 135 13.25 -10.74 -1.41
CA ARG A 135 11.88 -10.31 -1.11
C ARG A 135 11.40 -9.19 -2.04
N GLU A 136 12.20 -8.16 -2.26
CA GLU A 136 11.83 -6.99 -3.08
C GLU A 136 11.70 -7.36 -4.56
N THR A 137 12.58 -8.20 -5.09
CA THR A 137 12.51 -8.69 -6.48
C THR A 137 11.23 -9.51 -6.72
N THR A 138 10.82 -10.30 -5.75
CA THR A 138 9.64 -11.20 -5.86
C THR A 138 8.31 -10.54 -5.48
N TYR A 139 8.32 -9.30 -4.96
CA TYR A 139 7.10 -8.62 -4.49
C TYR A 139 6.16 -8.25 -5.64
N LEU A 140 4.89 -8.69 -5.62
CA LEU A 140 3.92 -8.55 -6.73
C LEU A 140 4.33 -9.24 -8.05
N ALA A 141 5.25 -10.20 -8.05
CA ALA A 141 5.68 -10.89 -9.28
C ALA A 141 4.52 -11.47 -10.10
N ALA A 142 3.61 -12.19 -9.44
CA ALA A 142 2.39 -12.74 -10.06
C ALA A 142 1.49 -11.66 -10.68
N SER A 143 1.28 -10.54 -9.97
CA SER A 143 0.52 -9.39 -10.49
C SER A 143 1.22 -8.71 -11.68
N ARG A 144 2.56 -8.71 -11.72
CA ARG A 144 3.32 -8.18 -12.86
C ARG A 144 3.19 -9.09 -14.08
N GLU A 145 3.33 -10.40 -13.90
CA GLU A 145 3.12 -11.38 -14.98
C GLU A 145 1.70 -11.27 -15.55
N ALA A 146 0.69 -11.26 -14.67
CA ALA A 146 -0.71 -11.15 -15.05
C ALA A 146 -1.06 -9.83 -15.78
N SER A 147 -0.25 -8.79 -15.60
CA SER A 147 -0.51 -7.48 -16.18
C SER A 147 0.41 -7.14 -17.37
N GLY A 148 1.37 -7.99 -17.76
CA GLY A 148 2.22 -7.76 -18.93
C GLY A 148 3.74 -7.83 -18.70
N GLY A 149 4.19 -8.46 -17.61
CA GLY A 149 5.55 -8.99 -17.47
C GLY A 149 6.68 -7.95 -17.33
N TRP A 150 6.45 -6.82 -16.66
CA TRP A 150 7.53 -5.86 -16.39
C TRP A 150 8.40 -6.23 -15.18
N GLU A 151 9.66 -5.79 -15.21
CA GLU A 151 10.63 -5.95 -14.14
C GLU A 151 10.75 -4.67 -13.30
N ARG A 152 11.04 -4.80 -11.99
CA ARG A 152 11.32 -3.63 -11.14
C ARG A 152 12.69 -3.05 -11.49
N ASP A 153 12.78 -1.72 -11.50
CA ASP A 153 14.07 -1.07 -11.65
C ASP A 153 14.95 -1.37 -10.43
N SER A 154 16.24 -1.58 -10.63
CA SER A 154 17.24 -1.83 -9.59
C SER A 154 17.18 -0.85 -8.42
N CYS A 155 16.79 0.40 -8.71
CA CYS A 155 16.68 1.44 -7.71
C CYS A 155 15.35 1.38 -6.91
N ASP A 156 14.35 0.58 -7.32
CA ASP A 156 13.15 0.22 -6.53
C ASP A 156 13.43 -0.95 -5.56
N LEU A 157 14.60 -1.60 -5.69
CA LEU A 157 15.07 -2.68 -4.81
C LEU A 157 15.88 -2.14 -3.63
N ASP A 158 16.17 -0.83 -3.59
CA ASP A 158 16.80 -0.10 -2.49
C ASP A 158 15.84 0.09 -1.31
N GLY A 159 15.40 -1.01 -0.71
CA GLY A 159 14.95 -1.08 0.69
C GLY A 159 13.65 -0.40 1.05
N GLY A 160 12.70 -1.19 1.54
CA GLY A 160 11.39 -0.72 2.02
C GLY A 160 11.53 0.44 3.00
N GLY A 161 11.16 1.64 2.55
CA GLY A 161 11.37 2.91 3.26
C GLY A 161 10.55 3.12 4.53
N TYR A 162 9.95 2.07 5.10
CA TYR A 162 9.24 2.13 6.38
C TYR A 162 10.18 2.53 7.52
N ASP A 163 11.41 2.03 7.53
CA ASP A 163 12.46 2.40 8.49
C ASP A 163 12.79 3.90 8.41
N ARG A 164 12.95 4.43 7.20
CA ARG A 164 13.23 5.85 6.95
C ARG A 164 12.07 6.73 7.38
N ILE A 165 10.83 6.33 7.08
CA ILE A 165 9.63 7.03 7.52
C ILE A 165 9.54 7.01 9.05
N ALA A 166 9.71 5.85 9.68
CA ALA A 166 9.66 5.70 11.13
C ALA A 166 10.71 6.60 11.83
N LEU A 167 11.96 6.55 11.37
CA LEU A 167 13.03 7.40 11.91
C LEU A 167 12.79 8.90 11.64
N ALA A 168 12.18 9.25 10.50
CA ALA A 168 11.82 10.64 10.21
C ALA A 168 10.73 11.16 11.15
N ILE A 169 9.71 10.35 11.45
CA ILE A 169 8.68 10.71 12.45
C ILE A 169 9.30 10.85 13.83
N MET A 170 10.14 9.89 14.24
CA MET A 170 10.80 9.94 15.55
C MET A 170 11.64 11.21 15.72
N ARG A 171 12.42 11.59 14.69
CA ARG A 171 13.20 12.84 14.71
C ARG A 171 12.30 14.08 14.71
N ALA A 172 11.23 14.09 13.93
CA ALA A 172 10.30 15.21 13.88
C ALA A 172 9.67 15.47 15.26
N ILE A 173 9.25 14.41 15.95
CA ILE A 173 8.63 14.52 17.28
C ILE A 173 9.68 14.85 18.35
N ALA A 174 10.79 14.11 18.39
CA ALA A 174 11.75 14.22 19.49
C ALA A 174 12.67 15.44 19.39
N ARG A 175 12.86 15.99 18.18
CA ARG A 175 13.85 17.06 17.92
C ARG A 175 13.27 18.28 17.20
N ASP A 176 11.94 18.34 17.04
CA ASP A 176 11.25 19.34 16.21
C ASP A 176 11.81 19.46 14.77
N GLU A 177 12.37 18.37 14.24
CA GLU A 177 12.88 18.31 12.87
C GLU A 177 11.70 18.23 11.88
N ARG A 178 11.07 19.38 11.62
CA ARG A 178 9.83 19.47 10.84
C ARG A 178 9.95 18.78 9.48
N THR A 179 8.98 17.94 9.16
CA THR A 179 8.94 17.18 7.92
C THR A 179 7.50 17.00 7.40
N THR A 180 7.37 16.59 6.14
CA THR A 180 6.09 16.21 5.54
C THR A 180 6.13 14.75 5.12
N LEU A 181 5.19 13.97 5.62
CA LEU A 181 5.10 12.52 5.40
C LEU A 181 3.65 12.14 5.07
N ILE A 182 3.46 11.12 4.23
CA ILE A 182 2.15 10.52 4.01
C ILE A 182 1.92 9.53 5.16
N LEU A 183 0.89 9.76 5.97
CA LEU A 183 0.62 9.00 7.19
C LEU A 183 -0.86 8.64 7.31
N ASN A 184 -1.14 7.55 8.03
CA ASN A 184 -2.48 7.19 8.46
C ASN A 184 -2.83 7.97 9.73
N VAL A 185 -3.84 8.85 9.63
CA VAL A 185 -4.31 9.74 10.70
C VAL A 185 -5.82 9.88 10.64
N GLY A 186 -6.46 10.34 11.73
CA GLY A 186 -7.87 10.71 11.69
C GLY A 186 -8.12 11.82 10.66
N ASN A 187 -9.15 11.64 9.82
CA ASN A 187 -9.45 12.50 8.68
C ASN A 187 -9.63 13.97 9.06
N ARG A 188 -10.39 14.23 10.12
CA ARG A 188 -10.90 15.54 10.50
C ARG A 188 -11.65 16.18 9.33
N THR A 189 -10.96 17.00 8.54
CA THR A 189 -11.50 17.67 7.34
C THR A 189 -10.56 17.50 6.14
N ALA A 190 -9.61 16.56 6.21
CA ALA A 190 -8.54 16.42 5.23
C ALA A 190 -9.04 15.88 3.89
N VAL A 191 -9.94 14.90 3.92
CA VAL A 191 -10.58 14.30 2.75
C VAL A 191 -12.08 14.59 2.84
N PRO A 192 -12.59 15.55 2.04
CA PRO A 192 -14.02 15.81 1.96
C PRO A 192 -14.79 14.57 1.52
N GLY A 193 -15.94 14.31 2.17
CA GLY A 193 -16.81 13.17 1.86
C GLY A 193 -16.54 11.91 2.69
N LEU A 194 -15.49 11.89 3.52
CA LEU A 194 -15.27 10.86 4.53
C LEU A 194 -15.53 11.42 5.94
N ASP A 195 -15.92 10.54 6.86
CA ASP A 195 -16.19 10.92 8.25
C ASP A 195 -14.95 11.48 8.93
N ALA A 196 -15.15 12.38 9.91
CA ALA A 196 -14.06 13.11 10.55
C ALA A 196 -13.14 12.21 11.40
N ASP A 197 -13.67 11.10 11.91
CA ASP A 197 -12.96 10.13 12.72
C ASP A 197 -12.36 8.98 11.89
N ALA A 198 -12.70 8.88 10.60
CA ALA A 198 -12.16 7.85 9.72
C ALA A 198 -10.64 7.98 9.62
N VAL A 199 -9.92 6.87 9.76
CA VAL A 199 -8.47 6.86 9.49
C VAL A 199 -8.25 6.96 7.99
N VAL A 200 -7.51 7.98 7.54
CA VAL A 200 -7.15 8.22 6.14
C VAL A 200 -5.64 8.34 6.02
N GLU A 201 -5.12 8.00 4.85
CA GLU A 201 -3.72 8.17 4.51
C GLU A 201 -3.55 9.44 3.66
N VAL A 202 -2.97 10.47 4.26
CA VAL A 202 -2.82 11.80 3.64
C VAL A 202 -1.46 12.41 3.98
N PRO A 203 -0.98 13.39 3.20
CA PRO A 203 0.16 14.21 3.59
C PRO A 203 -0.09 14.88 4.95
N CYS A 204 0.89 14.78 5.83
CA CYS A 204 0.85 15.34 7.16
C CYS A 204 2.09 16.20 7.37
N LEU A 205 1.91 17.37 7.99
CA LEU A 205 3.01 18.11 8.59
C LEU A 205 3.30 17.50 9.96
N VAL A 206 4.56 17.12 10.19
CA VAL A 206 5.00 16.49 11.44
C VAL A 206 6.06 17.38 12.09
N ASP A 207 5.85 17.69 13.36
CA ASP A 207 6.74 18.48 14.21
C ASP A 207 6.68 17.94 15.65
N ALA A 208 7.24 18.66 16.63
CA ALA A 208 7.20 18.24 18.03
C ALA A 208 5.77 18.05 18.59
N GLY A 209 4.76 18.66 17.98
CA GLY A 209 3.34 18.51 18.31
C GLY A 209 2.66 17.29 17.66
N GLY A 210 3.41 16.47 16.91
CA GLY A 210 2.91 15.28 16.23
C GLY A 210 2.43 15.53 14.80
N ALA A 211 1.72 14.54 14.25
CA ALA A 211 1.24 14.58 12.86
C ALA A 211 -0.05 15.38 12.74
N ARG A 212 -0.05 16.38 11.84
CA ARG A 212 -1.23 17.18 11.50
C ARG A 212 -1.60 16.96 10.03
N PRO A 213 -2.80 16.41 9.73
CA PRO A 213 -3.20 16.17 8.34
C PRO A 213 -3.30 17.48 7.56
N MET A 214 -2.88 17.42 6.30
CA MET A 214 -3.04 18.51 5.34
C MET A 214 -4.33 18.29 4.54
N ALA A 215 -5.02 19.39 4.20
CA ALA A 215 -6.19 19.32 3.34
C ALA A 215 -5.83 18.74 1.97
N THR A 216 -6.55 17.70 1.59
CA THR A 216 -6.57 17.13 0.24
C THR A 216 -7.81 17.67 -0.45
N GLY A 217 -7.72 18.03 -1.73
CA GLY A 217 -8.90 18.45 -2.49
C GLY A 217 -9.97 17.35 -2.55
N ALA A 218 -11.13 17.65 -3.13
CA ALA A 218 -12.14 16.62 -3.37
C ALA A 218 -11.56 15.48 -4.22
N VAL A 219 -11.78 14.25 -3.74
CA VAL A 219 -11.44 13.03 -4.47
C VAL A 219 -12.51 12.77 -5.55
N ALA A 220 -12.13 12.14 -6.66
CA ALA A 220 -13.07 11.84 -7.74
C ALA A 220 -14.23 10.95 -7.22
N PRO A 221 -15.48 11.13 -7.70
CA PRO A 221 -16.63 10.40 -7.16
C PRO A 221 -16.51 8.87 -7.20
N ASP A 222 -15.90 8.31 -8.24
CA ASP A 222 -15.65 6.87 -8.39
C ASP A 222 -14.65 6.35 -7.34
N GLN A 223 -13.60 7.12 -7.05
CA GLN A 223 -12.60 6.82 -6.03
C GLN A 223 -13.21 6.93 -4.64
N LEU A 224 -13.98 8.00 -4.38
CA LEU A 224 -14.69 8.17 -3.12
C LEU A 224 -15.69 7.04 -2.88
N GLY A 225 -16.39 6.57 -3.91
CA GLY A 225 -17.29 5.42 -3.83
C GLY A 225 -16.60 4.16 -3.31
N LEU A 226 -15.43 3.81 -3.88
CA LEU A 226 -14.64 2.69 -3.39
C LEU A 226 -14.15 2.91 -1.94
N MET A 227 -13.68 4.11 -1.62
CA MET A 227 -13.24 4.44 -0.25
C MET A 227 -14.36 4.26 0.77
N LEU A 228 -15.58 4.73 0.47
CA LEU A 228 -16.75 4.58 1.33
C LEU A 228 -17.13 3.11 1.53
N SER A 229 -17.10 2.29 0.47
CA SER A 229 -17.33 0.85 0.59
C SER A 229 -16.32 0.19 1.52
N LEU A 230 -15.02 0.52 1.38
CA LEU A 230 -13.99 -0.01 2.27
C LEU A 230 -14.13 0.49 3.71
N LYS A 231 -14.56 1.74 3.93
CA LYS A 231 -14.83 2.25 5.28
C LYS A 231 -16.00 1.57 5.96
N ALA A 232 -17.04 1.20 5.21
CA ALA A 232 -18.15 0.39 5.75
C ALA A 232 -17.69 -1.01 6.17
N VAL A 233 -16.76 -1.62 5.40
CA VAL A 233 -16.14 -2.91 5.74
C VAL A 233 -15.31 -2.79 7.01
N GLU A 234 -14.40 -1.82 7.09
CA GLU A 234 -13.56 -1.59 8.27
C GLU A 234 -14.41 -1.43 9.54
N ARG A 235 -15.47 -0.61 9.49
CA ARG A 235 -16.38 -0.41 10.63
C ARG A 235 -17.07 -1.69 11.04
N SER A 236 -17.62 -2.44 10.08
CA SER A 236 -18.27 -3.72 10.36
C SER A 236 -17.29 -4.75 10.95
N THR A 237 -16.01 -4.70 10.54
CA THR A 237 -14.95 -5.54 11.13
C THR A 237 -14.62 -5.11 12.56
N ILE A 238 -14.55 -3.80 12.85
CA ILE A 238 -14.33 -3.28 14.20
C ILE A 238 -15.51 -3.65 15.11
N GLU A 239 -16.74 -3.44 14.66
CA GLU A 239 -17.97 -3.84 15.37
C GLU A 239 -17.94 -5.33 15.73
N ALA A 240 -17.52 -6.20 14.79
CA ALA A 240 -17.39 -7.62 15.03
C ALA A 240 -16.32 -7.93 16.10
N ALA A 241 -15.15 -7.27 16.05
CA ALA A 241 -14.07 -7.47 17.00
C ALA A 241 -14.43 -6.97 18.41
N GLU A 242 -15.08 -5.82 18.52
CA GLU A 242 -15.55 -5.25 19.79
C GLU A 242 -16.64 -6.12 20.42
N ALA A 243 -17.56 -6.64 19.62
CA ALA A 243 -18.58 -7.58 20.08
C ALA A 243 -17.95 -8.86 20.65
N VAL A 244 -16.88 -9.39 20.06
CA VAL A 244 -16.13 -10.53 20.63
C VAL A 244 -15.44 -10.14 21.93
N GLY A 245 -14.77 -8.97 22.00
CA GLY A 245 -13.99 -8.56 23.15
C GLY A 245 -14.81 -8.15 24.39
N ALA A 246 -16.03 -7.66 24.20
CA ALA A 246 -16.94 -7.27 25.29
C ALA A 246 -17.46 -8.48 26.08
N VAL A 247 -17.29 -9.69 25.55
CA VAL A 247 -17.83 -10.90 26.12
C VAL A 247 -16.68 -11.84 26.42
N GLY A 248 -16.33 -11.94 27.71
CA GLY A 248 -15.47 -13.04 28.18
C GLY A 248 -16.00 -14.37 27.63
N ALA A 249 -15.09 -15.30 27.35
CA ALA A 249 -15.28 -16.52 26.53
C ALA A 249 -16.43 -17.49 26.89
N SER A 250 -17.33 -17.13 27.82
CA SER A 250 -18.39 -17.97 28.38
C SER A 250 -19.82 -17.65 27.93
N ASP A 251 -20.10 -16.54 27.24
CA ASP A 251 -21.47 -16.21 26.79
C ASP A 251 -21.64 -16.38 25.28
N THR A 252 -22.38 -17.43 24.91
CA THR A 252 -22.69 -17.83 23.53
C THR A 252 -23.71 -16.91 22.85
N SER A 253 -24.35 -15.98 23.56
CA SER A 253 -25.37 -15.09 23.00
C SER A 253 -24.79 -14.00 22.07
N VAL A 254 -23.55 -13.57 22.29
CA VAL A 254 -22.87 -12.54 21.46
C VAL A 254 -22.19 -13.12 20.23
N GLY A 255 -22.09 -14.45 20.13
CA GLY A 255 -21.72 -15.13 18.90
C GLY A 255 -22.59 -14.69 17.72
N GLY A 256 -23.88 -14.44 17.94
CA GLY A 256 -24.80 -13.94 16.91
C GLY A 256 -24.47 -12.53 16.42
N ALA A 257 -24.30 -11.57 17.33
CA ALA A 257 -24.03 -10.17 16.98
C ALA A 257 -22.65 -10.00 16.32
N ALA A 258 -21.61 -10.59 16.89
CA ALA A 258 -20.26 -10.59 16.31
C ALA A 258 -20.26 -11.27 14.93
N ARG A 259 -20.96 -12.39 14.78
CA ARG A 259 -21.11 -13.08 13.50
C ARG A 259 -21.87 -12.25 12.48
N SER A 260 -22.95 -11.58 12.86
CA SER A 260 -23.70 -10.70 11.96
C SER A 260 -22.87 -9.53 11.46
N ALA A 261 -22.08 -8.89 12.34
CA ALA A 261 -21.17 -7.82 11.95
C ALA A 261 -20.03 -8.33 11.05
N ALA A 262 -19.44 -9.49 11.37
CA ALA A 262 -18.41 -10.11 10.55
C ALA A 262 -18.94 -10.51 9.15
N LEU A 263 -20.17 -11.04 9.11
CA LEU A 263 -20.84 -11.39 7.86
C LEU A 263 -21.12 -10.15 7.01
N ARG A 264 -21.57 -9.06 7.64
CA ARG A 264 -21.74 -7.76 6.98
C ARG A 264 -20.41 -7.28 6.39
N ALA A 265 -19.33 -7.33 7.16
CA ALA A 265 -18.01 -6.91 6.70
C ALA A 265 -17.56 -7.68 5.46
N LEU A 266 -17.63 -9.01 5.50
CA LEU A 266 -17.24 -9.85 4.37
C LEU A 266 -18.18 -9.69 3.18
N ALA A 267 -19.49 -9.59 3.40
CA ALA A 267 -20.46 -9.41 2.32
C ALA A 267 -20.33 -8.06 1.60
N LEU A 268 -19.88 -7.01 2.31
CA LEU A 268 -19.63 -5.69 1.73
C LEU A 268 -18.26 -5.57 1.07
N HIS A 269 -17.31 -6.47 1.36
CA HIS A 269 -15.95 -6.35 0.84
C HIS A 269 -15.94 -6.59 -0.68
N PRO A 270 -15.45 -5.64 -1.51
CA PRO A 270 -15.51 -5.75 -2.98
C PRO A 270 -14.73 -6.93 -3.60
N LEU A 271 -13.99 -7.70 -2.80
CA LEU A 271 -13.19 -8.84 -3.24
C LEU A 271 -13.81 -10.17 -2.79
N VAL A 272 -14.95 -10.12 -2.09
CA VAL A 272 -15.73 -11.29 -1.72
C VAL A 272 -16.88 -11.40 -2.72
N ASP A 273 -16.86 -12.51 -3.45
CA ASP A 273 -17.71 -12.73 -4.63
C ASP A 273 -19.22 -12.69 -4.35
N SER A 274 -19.66 -13.19 -3.17
CA SER A 274 -21.08 -13.17 -2.80
C SER A 274 -21.30 -13.33 -1.29
N VAL A 275 -22.51 -13.01 -0.84
CA VAL A 275 -22.95 -13.23 0.56
C VAL A 275 -22.83 -14.71 0.97
N ASN A 276 -23.10 -15.64 0.06
CA ASN A 276 -22.93 -17.08 0.32
C ASN A 276 -21.46 -17.47 0.49
N VAL A 277 -20.55 -16.85 -0.28
CA VAL A 277 -19.10 -17.02 -0.08
C VAL A 277 -18.68 -16.43 1.27
N ALA A 278 -19.16 -15.24 1.63
CA ALA A 278 -18.89 -14.61 2.92
C ALA A 278 -19.30 -15.53 4.11
N GLY A 279 -20.49 -16.13 4.04
CA GLY A 279 -20.96 -17.09 5.04
C GLY A 279 -20.03 -18.30 5.18
N ARG A 280 -19.64 -18.92 4.06
CA ARG A 280 -18.72 -20.07 4.03
C ARG A 280 -17.33 -19.72 4.57
N ILE A 281 -16.81 -18.53 4.29
CA ILE A 281 -15.53 -18.06 4.84
C ILE A 281 -15.59 -18.03 6.37
N LEU A 282 -16.67 -17.48 6.95
CA LEU A 282 -16.81 -17.43 8.40
C LEU A 282 -16.99 -18.83 9.03
N ASP A 283 -17.77 -19.70 8.40
CA ASP A 283 -17.95 -21.06 8.88
C ASP A 283 -16.62 -21.82 8.89
N ALA A 284 -15.80 -21.66 7.83
CA ALA A 284 -14.47 -22.23 7.74
C ALA A 284 -13.50 -21.66 8.78
N ALA A 285 -13.68 -20.40 9.18
CA ALA A 285 -12.91 -19.74 10.23
C ALA A 285 -13.36 -20.12 11.67
N GLY A 286 -14.34 -21.02 11.81
CA GLY A 286 -14.81 -21.52 13.11
C GLY A 286 -15.99 -20.75 13.71
N TYR A 287 -16.50 -19.71 13.05
CA TYR A 287 -17.68 -18.96 13.47
C TYR A 287 -18.96 -19.63 12.95
N ARG A 288 -19.23 -20.88 13.36
CA ARG A 288 -20.44 -21.60 12.93
C ARG A 288 -21.71 -21.00 13.58
N ARG A 289 -22.84 -21.18 12.89
CA ARG A 289 -24.17 -20.87 13.44
C ARG A 289 -24.52 -21.80 14.61
#